data_AF-A0A7X7RNU5-F1
#
_entry.id   AF-A0A7X7RNU5-F1
#
_cell.length_a   1.000
_cell.length_b   1.000
_cell.length_c   1.000
_cell.angle_alpha   90.00
_cell.angle_beta   90.00
_cell.angle_gamma   90.00
#
_symmetry.space_group_name_H-M   'P 1'
#
loop_
_entity.id
_entity.type
_entity.pdbx_description
1 polymer ?
#
loop_
_entity_poly.entity_id
_entity_poly.type
_entity_poly.pdbx_seq_one_letter_code
_entity_poly.pdbx_strand_id
1 'polypeptide(L)'
;NFLQLFYGRNVSPGPNRCNYVNPRFDQVYEAACAAPDDSARNRLWAEAQELVREDCPWVFLHFQKVYSLCQSRVQNYVPSDFPYGTEKYLRTDVIRTLGSRSD
;
A
#
# COMPACT_ATOMS: atom_id res chain seq x y z
N ASN A 1 -1.07 -4.45 -5.76
CA ASN A 1 -1.72 -3.43 -6.61
C ASN A 1 -3.14 -3.22 -6.07
N PHE A 2 -3.54 -1.99 -5.74
CA PHE A 2 -4.86 -1.67 -5.14
C PHE A 2 -6.01 -1.72 -6.16
N LEU A 3 -5.76 -1.36 -7.41
CA LEU A 3 -6.81 -1.28 -8.45
C LEU A 3 -7.32 -2.65 -8.92
N GLN A 4 -6.61 -3.73 -8.60
CA GLN A 4 -7.08 -5.10 -8.86
C GLN A 4 -8.44 -5.42 -8.20
N LEU A 5 -8.81 -4.64 -7.16
CA LEU A 5 -10.07 -4.79 -6.43
C LEU A 5 -11.29 -4.36 -7.27
N PHE A 6 -11.06 -3.69 -8.40
CA PHE A 6 -12.10 -3.26 -9.34
C PHE A 6 -12.04 -4.00 -10.67
N TYR A 7 -11.08 -4.91 -10.85
CA TYR A 7 -10.94 -5.67 -12.09
C TYR A 7 -12.08 -6.71 -12.20
N GLY A 8 -12.75 -6.75 -13.36
CA GLY A 8 -13.94 -7.58 -13.57
C GLY A 8 -13.68 -9.07 -13.46
N ARG A 9 -12.48 -9.56 -13.81
CA ARG A 9 -12.13 -10.98 -13.63
C ARG A 9 -11.92 -11.39 -12.17
N ASN A 10 -11.84 -10.41 -11.26
CA ASN A 10 -11.63 -10.63 -9.84
C ASN A 10 -12.92 -10.63 -9.03
N VAL A 11 -14.10 -10.60 -9.66
CA VAL A 11 -15.42 -10.70 -8.98
C VAL A 11 -15.47 -11.89 -8.02
N SER A 12 -16.42 -11.87 -7.07
CA SER A 12 -16.59 -12.91 -6.07
C SER A 12 -16.62 -14.31 -6.71
N PRO A 13 -15.85 -15.29 -6.21
CA PRO A 13 -15.17 -15.34 -4.90
C PRO A 13 -13.79 -14.66 -4.84
N GLY A 14 -13.39 -13.91 -5.88
CA GLY A 14 -12.14 -13.15 -5.94
C GLY A 14 -12.13 -11.86 -5.08
N PRO A 15 -11.05 -11.07 -5.17
CA PRO A 15 -10.83 -9.92 -4.29
C PRO A 15 -11.70 -8.69 -4.61
N ASN A 16 -12.38 -8.64 -5.76
CA ASN A 16 -13.35 -7.60 -6.08
C ASN A 16 -14.67 -7.89 -5.37
N ARG A 17 -14.80 -7.36 -4.15
CA ARG A 17 -15.95 -7.57 -3.27
C ARG A 17 -17.19 -6.75 -3.65
N CYS A 18 -17.05 -5.68 -4.44
CA CYS A 18 -18.19 -4.92 -4.95
C CYS A 18 -18.82 -5.57 -6.20
N ASN A 19 -18.21 -6.63 -6.75
CA ASN A 19 -18.59 -7.23 -8.04
C ASN A 19 -18.72 -6.19 -9.17
N TYR A 20 -17.88 -5.14 -9.12
CA TYR A 20 -17.85 -4.09 -10.12
C TYR A 20 -17.26 -4.66 -11.42
N VAL A 21 -17.94 -4.40 -12.55
CA VAL A 21 -17.51 -4.85 -13.88
C VAL A 21 -17.70 -3.70 -14.85
N ASN A 22 -16.59 -3.19 -15.38
CA ASN A 22 -16.61 -2.18 -16.43
C ASN A 22 -15.56 -2.57 -17.50
N PRO A 23 -15.98 -2.89 -18.73
CA PRO A 23 -15.06 -3.31 -19.80
C PRO A 23 -13.97 -2.27 -20.11
N ARG A 24 -14.27 -0.97 -19.96
CA ARG A 24 -13.28 0.08 -20.16
C ARG A 24 -12.24 0.07 -19.05
N PHE A 25 -12.67 -0.10 -17.79
CA PHE A 25 -11.74 -0.24 -16.67
C PHE A 25 -10.83 -1.46 -16.86
N ASP A 26 -11.40 -2.60 -17.26
CA ASP A 26 -10.64 -3.84 -17.47
C ASP A 26 -9.56 -3.68 -18.54
N GLN A 27 -9.87 -3.01 -19.66
CA GLN A 27 -8.90 -2.73 -20.72
C GLN A 27 -7.75 -1.82 -20.24
N VAL A 28 -8.08 -0.74 -19.53
CA VAL A 28 -7.08 0.19 -18.99
C VAL A 28 -6.21 -0.51 -17.95
N TYR A 29 -6.81 -1.36 -17.11
CA TYR A 29 -6.09 -2.13 -16.08
C TYR A 29 -5.11 -3.13 -16.70
N GLU A 30 -5.55 -3.89 -17.71
CA GLU A 30 -4.69 -4.84 -18.44
C GLU A 30 -3.54 -4.12 -19.16
N ALA A 31 -3.83 -3.00 -19.83
CA ALA A 31 -2.82 -2.19 -20.50
C ALA A 31 -1.78 -1.63 -19.52
N ALA A 32 -2.21 -1.17 -18.33
CA ALA A 32 -1.33 -0.65 -17.31
C ALA A 32 -0.41 -1.73 -16.71
N CYS A 33 -0.92 -2.96 -16.56
CA CYS A 33 -0.12 -4.11 -16.15
C CYS A 33 0.95 -4.47 -17.19
N ALA A 34 0.66 -4.27 -18.48
CA ALA A 34 1.57 -4.55 -19.59
C ALA A 34 2.41 -3.34 -20.04
N ALA A 35 2.33 -2.20 -19.35
CA ALA A 35 2.98 -0.97 -19.76
C ALA A 35 4.53 -1.10 -19.75
N PRO A 36 5.22 -0.58 -20.77
CA PRO A 36 6.67 -0.77 -20.94
C PRO A 36 7.51 0.04 -19.95
N ASP A 37 6.95 1.12 -19.40
CA ASP A 37 7.63 2.03 -18.49
C ASP A 37 6.67 2.64 -17.47
N ASP A 38 7.25 3.26 -16.45
CA ASP A 38 6.52 3.84 -15.32
C ASP A 38 5.67 5.04 -15.72
N SER A 39 6.07 5.81 -16.73
CA SER A 39 5.34 6.99 -17.19
C SER A 39 4.04 6.57 -17.89
N ALA A 40 4.12 5.60 -18.81
CA ALA A 40 2.97 4.99 -19.46
C ALA A 40 2.04 4.33 -18.44
N ARG A 41 2.61 3.56 -17.51
CA ARG A 41 1.84 2.89 -16.46
C ARG A 41 1.09 3.89 -15.57
N ASN A 42 1.74 4.97 -15.15
CA ASN A 42 1.13 5.98 -14.28
C ASN A 42 -0.01 6.75 -14.98
N ARG A 43 0.10 7.02 -16.29
CA ARG A 43 -1.00 7.62 -17.06
C ARG A 43 -2.23 6.71 -17.08
N LEU A 44 -2.03 5.42 -17.34
CA LEU A 44 -3.13 4.45 -17.35
C LEU A 44 -3.73 4.24 -15.95
N TRP A 45 -2.91 4.27 -14.89
CA TRP A 45 -3.42 4.25 -13.52
C TRP A 45 -4.22 5.49 -13.15
N ALA A 46 -3.86 6.67 -13.66
CA ALA A 46 -4.67 7.87 -13.48
C ALA A 46 -6.04 7.73 -14.17
N GLU A 47 -6.08 7.20 -15.39
CA GLU A 47 -7.35 6.94 -16.09
C GLU A 47 -8.21 5.88 -15.37
N ALA A 48 -7.62 4.78 -14.90
CA ALA A 48 -8.34 3.76 -14.15
C ALA A 48 -8.95 4.31 -12.84
N GLN A 49 -8.22 5.18 -12.13
CA GLN A 49 -8.71 5.84 -10.92
C GLN A 49 -9.87 6.79 -11.23
N GLU A 50 -9.81 7.53 -12.34
CA GLU A 50 -10.88 8.41 -12.77
C GLU A 50 -12.17 7.63 -13.02
N LEU A 51 -12.09 6.51 -13.76
CA LEU A 51 -13.25 5.64 -14.01
C LEU A 51 -13.89 5.14 -12.71
N VAL A 52 -13.07 4.67 -11.76
CA VAL A 52 -13.57 4.23 -10.46
C VAL A 52 -14.19 5.38 -9.67
N ARG A 53 -13.63 6.59 -9.76
CA ARG A 53 -14.17 7.76 -9.06
C ARG A 53 -15.54 8.17 -9.61
N GLU A 54 -15.69 8.21 -10.93
CA GLU A 54 -16.94 8.59 -11.59
C GLU A 54 -18.03 7.52 -11.42
N ASP A 55 -17.69 6.23 -11.56
CA ASP A 55 -18.64 5.14 -11.39
C ASP A 55 -19.02 4.90 -9.91
N CYS A 56 -18.18 5.38 -8.98
CA CYS A 56 -18.38 5.31 -7.54
C CYS A 56 -18.79 3.91 -7.02
N PRO A 57 -18.07 2.81 -7.37
CA PRO A 57 -18.39 1.49 -6.81
C PRO A 57 -18.11 1.45 -5.30
N TRP A 58 -17.18 2.30 -4.82
CA TRP A 58 -16.84 2.51 -3.41
C TRP A 58 -16.98 3.98 -3.04
N VAL A 59 -17.41 4.23 -1.80
CA VAL A 59 -17.26 5.54 -1.15
C VAL A 59 -15.95 5.55 -0.36
N PHE A 60 -14.94 6.27 -0.86
CA PHE A 60 -13.64 6.37 -0.20
C PHE A 60 -13.71 7.33 1.01
N LEU A 61 -13.49 6.81 2.22
CA LEU A 61 -13.64 7.59 3.45
C LEU A 61 -12.33 8.21 3.94
N HIS A 62 -11.29 7.40 4.09
CA HIS A 62 -10.01 7.85 4.64
C HIS A 62 -8.85 6.96 4.20
N PHE A 63 -7.65 7.53 4.23
CA PHE A 63 -6.41 6.77 4.13
C PHE A 63 -5.88 6.49 5.55
N GLN A 64 -5.52 5.24 5.83
CA GLN A 64 -5.01 4.88 7.16
C GLN A 64 -3.63 5.49 7.40
N LYS A 65 -3.43 6.06 8.59
CA LYS A 65 -2.11 6.45 9.09
C LYS A 65 -1.66 5.42 10.11
N VAL A 66 -0.44 4.93 9.95
CA VAL A 66 0.19 3.98 10.87
C VAL A 66 1.21 4.74 11.72
N TYR A 67 1.15 4.54 13.02
CA TYR A 67 2.09 5.13 13.98
C TYR A 67 2.90 4.03 14.62
N SER A 68 4.15 4.32 14.97
CA SER A 68 5.03 3.36 15.62
C SER A 68 5.77 4.04 16.76
N LEU A 69 5.74 3.39 17.93
CA LEU A 69 6.44 3.85 19.11
C LEU A 69 7.78 3.12 19.19
N CYS A 70 8.86 3.90 19.23
CA CYS A 70 10.22 3.38 19.30
C CYS A 70 10.87 3.86 20.59
N GLN A 71 11.46 2.94 21.37
CA GLN A 71 12.15 3.30 22.61
C GLN A 71 13.51 3.94 22.27
N SER A 72 13.94 4.91 23.07
CA SER A 72 15.11 5.76 22.76
C SER A 72 16.44 5.03 22.57
N ARG A 73 16.58 3.77 23.00
CA ARG A 73 17.75 2.92 22.81
C ARG A 73 17.74 2.18 21.48
N VAL A 74 16.59 2.09 20.81
CA VAL A 74 16.44 1.41 19.53
C VAL A 74 16.85 2.36 18.42
N GLN A 75 17.86 1.96 17.67
CA GLN A 75 18.43 2.69 16.55
C GLN A 75 18.10 1.97 15.24
N ASN A 76 18.18 2.71 14.11
CA ASN A 76 17.92 2.21 12.76
C ASN A 76 16.50 1.64 12.55
N TYR A 77 15.55 2.05 13.38
CA TYR A 77 14.14 1.77 13.10
C TYR A 77 13.67 2.64 11.94
N VAL A 78 13.20 2.00 10.87
CA VAL A 78 12.60 2.65 9.71
C VAL A 78 11.20 2.06 9.53
N PRO A 79 10.13 2.85 9.67
CA PRO A 79 8.78 2.40 9.35
C PRO A 79 8.70 1.84 7.92
N SER A 80 8.02 0.72 7.76
CA SER A 80 7.88 0.03 6.47
C SER A 80 6.49 -0.59 6.37
N ASP A 81 5.88 -0.51 5.19
CA ASP A 81 4.63 -1.24 4.87
C ASP A 81 4.86 -2.76 4.79
N PHE A 82 6.13 -3.18 4.71
CA PHE A 82 6.58 -4.55 4.76
C PHE A 82 7.43 -4.73 6.03
N PRO A 83 6.82 -5.06 7.19
CA PRO A 83 7.50 -5.00 8.48
C PRO A 83 8.53 -6.13 8.68
N TYR A 84 8.42 -7.21 7.91
CA TYR A 84 9.27 -8.40 8.06
C TYR A 84 10.68 -8.18 7.50
N GLY A 85 11.70 -8.72 8.18
CA GLY A 85 13.09 -8.68 7.73
C GLY A 85 13.81 -7.36 8.02
N THR A 86 13.12 -6.40 8.64
CA THR A 86 13.68 -5.10 9.03
C THR A 86 14.44 -5.19 10.36
N GLU A 87 14.13 -6.19 11.18
CA GLU A 87 14.71 -6.42 12.49
C GLU A 87 16.23 -6.59 12.47
N LYS A 88 16.78 -7.14 11.38
CA LYS A 88 18.24 -7.32 11.20
C LYS A 88 19.02 -6.01 11.12
N TYR A 89 18.34 -4.89 10.85
CA TYR A 89 18.95 -3.57 10.79
C TYR A 89 18.86 -2.81 12.12
N LEU A 90 18.00 -3.25 13.03
CA LEU A 90 17.82 -2.63 14.32
C LEU A 90 19.10 -2.75 15.15
N ARG A 91 19.47 -1.67 15.82
CA ARG A 91 20.56 -1.64 16.78
C ARG A 91 20.05 -1.22 18.15
N THR A 92 20.76 -1.61 19.19
CA THR A 92 20.49 -1.13 20.55
C THR A 92 21.72 -0.42 21.10
N ASP A 93 21.50 0.75 21.69
CA ASP A 93 22.52 1.44 22.45
C ASP A 93 22.51 0.96 23.91
N VAL A 94 23.47 0.10 24.24
CA VAL A 94 23.61 -0.48 25.59
C VAL A 94 24.14 0.56 26.59
N ILE A 95 24.91 1.54 26.13
CA ILE A 95 25.61 2.51 27.00
C ILE A 95 24.60 3.44 27.70
N ARG A 96 23.51 3.81 27.03
CA ARG A 96 22.45 4.64 27.62
C ARG A 96 21.57 3.90 28.64
N THR A 97 21.60 2.56 28.65
CA THR A 97 20.73 1.72 29.48
C THR A 97 21.26 1.53 30.91
N LEU A 98 22.57 1.66 31.12
CA LEU A 98 23.20 1.49 32.43
C LEU A 98 23.27 2.78 33.25
N GLY A 99 23.23 3.95 32.62
CA GLY A 99 23.25 5.27 33.31
C GLY A 99 21.90 5.73 33.87
N SER A 100 20.80 5.03 33.56
CA SER A 100 19.45 5.36 34.07
C SER A 100 18.92 4.34 35.07
N ARG A 101 19.76 3.42 35.56
CA ARG A 101 19.41 2.37 36.53
C ARG A 101 20.06 2.58 37.91
N SER A 102 20.67 3.74 38.12
CA SER A 102 21.17 4.18 39.42
C SER A 102 20.18 5.17 40.03
N ASP A 103 19.12 4.63 40.64
CA ASP A 103 18.27 5.26 41.66
C ASP A 103 17.72 4.14 42.56
#